data_AF-A0AAU0PRB1-F1
#
_entry.id   AF-A0AAU0PRB1-F1
#
_cell.length_a   1.000
_cell.length_b   1.000
_cell.length_c   1.000
_cell.angle_alpha   90.00
_cell.angle_beta   90.00
_cell.angle_gamma   90.00
#
_symmetry.space_group_name_H-M   'P 1'
#
loop_
_entity.id
_entity.type
_entity.pdbx_description
1 polymer ?
#
loop_
_entity_poly.entity_id
_entity_poly.type
_entity_poly.pdbx_seq_one_letter_code
_entity_poly.pdbx_strand_id
1 'polypeptide(L)'
;MNFLLQLIIDGAFAATASLGFGMVFNVPKHTLKYCAMGGAIVYSLRTIFLHFNFGIEISTFLASAVIGIIALYWSRKYKIPRPVYTVASIIPILPGTYAFGAMTTLIDINRFGASIELIESFTHNGLKAIAVLIAITFGLVLPSLYFLRLNRPIV
;
A
#
# COMPACT_ATOMS: atom_id res chain seq x y z
N MET A 1 -17.32 -17.56 -2.43
CA MET A 1 -15.96 -17.87 -2.89
C MET A 1 -15.17 -18.42 -1.71
N ASN A 2 -14.37 -19.48 -1.85
CA ASN A 2 -13.45 -19.89 -0.77
C ASN A 2 -12.45 -18.75 -0.51
N PHE A 3 -12.21 -18.39 0.75
CA PHE A 3 -11.30 -17.30 1.13
C PHE A 3 -9.90 -17.45 0.51
N LEU A 4 -9.41 -18.70 0.41
CA LEU A 4 -8.14 -18.99 -0.25
C LEU A 4 -8.16 -18.60 -1.74
N LEU A 5 -9.25 -18.90 -2.44
CA LEU A 5 -9.41 -18.57 -3.86
C LEU A 5 -9.47 -17.05 -4.06
N GLN A 6 -10.11 -16.33 -3.14
CA GLN A 6 -10.10 -14.86 -3.15
C GLN A 6 -8.67 -14.30 -3.01
N LEU A 7 -7.88 -14.79 -2.06
CA LEU A 7 -6.50 -14.33 -1.88
C LEU A 7 -5.63 -14.58 -3.12
N ILE A 8 -5.81 -15.72 -3.79
CA ILE A 8 -5.06 -16.05 -5.00
C ILE A 8 -5.43 -15.09 -6.14
N ILE A 9 -6.73 -14.87 -6.36
CA ILE A 9 -7.22 -14.01 -7.45
C ILE A 9 -6.82 -12.55 -7.19
N ASP A 10 -7.11 -12.03 -6.00
CA ASP A 10 -6.81 -10.65 -5.66
C ASP A 10 -5.30 -10.40 -5.63
N GLY A 11 -4.53 -11.36 -5.13
CA GLY A 11 -3.07 -11.32 -5.14
C GLY A 11 -2.49 -11.30 -6.55
N ALA A 12 -3.07 -12.05 -7.50
CA ALA A 12 -2.66 -12.02 -8.90
C ALA A 12 -2.94 -10.66 -9.55
N PHE A 13 -4.11 -10.07 -9.31
CA PHE A 13 -4.43 -8.73 -9.80
C PHE A 13 -3.51 -7.65 -9.19
N ALA A 14 -3.26 -7.74 -7.89
CA ALA A 14 -2.31 -6.87 -7.21
C ALA A 14 -0.89 -7.00 -7.79
N ALA A 15 -0.44 -8.22 -8.10
CA ALA A 15 0.85 -8.44 -8.75
C ALA A 15 0.93 -7.77 -10.12
N THR A 16 -0.11 -7.91 -10.95
CA THR A 16 -0.16 -7.26 -12.28
C THR A 16 -0.16 -5.73 -12.16
N ALA A 17 -0.90 -5.17 -11.21
CA ALA A 17 -0.89 -3.73 -10.97
C ALA A 17 0.51 -3.23 -10.55
N SER A 18 1.14 -3.89 -9.57
CA SER A 18 2.50 -3.55 -9.14
C SER A 18 3.55 -3.74 -10.23
N LEU A 19 3.42 -4.76 -11.08
CA LEU A 19 4.29 -4.98 -12.23
C LEU A 19 4.16 -3.85 -13.27
N GLY A 20 2.93 -3.45 -13.60
CA GLY A 20 2.64 -2.34 -14.49
C GLY A 20 3.22 -1.01 -13.98
N PHE A 21 2.97 -0.68 -12.72
CA PHE A 21 3.53 0.53 -12.11
C PHE A 21 5.05 0.47 -11.96
N GLY A 22 5.63 -0.72 -11.71
CA GLY A 22 7.07 -0.90 -11.75
C GLY A 22 7.67 -0.51 -13.11
N MET A 23 7.02 -0.89 -14.21
CA MET A 23 7.44 -0.48 -15.56
C MET A 23 7.28 1.03 -15.78
N VAL A 24 6.19 1.64 -15.32
CA VAL A 24 5.97 3.09 -15.39
C VAL A 24 7.05 3.87 -14.63
N PHE A 25 7.46 3.37 -13.47
CA PHE A 25 8.54 3.96 -12.67
C PHE A 25 9.95 3.61 -13.16
N ASN A 26 10.06 2.95 -14.32
CA ASN A 26 11.33 2.57 -14.96
C ASN A 26 12.27 1.79 -14.03
N VAL A 27 11.73 0.87 -13.22
CA VAL A 27 12.57 0.00 -12.37
C VAL A 27 13.36 -1.01 -13.24
N PRO A 28 14.55 -1.46 -12.81
CA PRO A 28 15.33 -2.43 -13.56
C PRO A 28 14.52 -3.70 -13.89
N LYS A 29 14.65 -4.21 -15.13
CA LYS A 29 13.84 -5.36 -15.60
C LYS A 29 13.92 -6.59 -14.69
N HIS A 30 15.11 -6.87 -14.14
CA HIS A 30 15.32 -8.01 -13.26
C HIS A 30 14.67 -7.84 -11.86
N THR A 31 14.29 -6.63 -11.47
CA THR A 31 13.60 -6.36 -10.21
C THR A 31 12.08 -6.40 -10.32
N LEU A 32 11.51 -6.31 -11.53
CA LEU A 32 10.06 -6.30 -11.76
C LEU A 32 9.34 -7.48 -11.12
N LYS A 33 9.95 -8.68 -11.13
CA LYS A 33 9.40 -9.86 -10.46
C LYS A 33 9.21 -9.65 -8.95
N TYR A 34 10.13 -8.94 -8.29
CA TYR A 34 10.02 -8.64 -6.86
C TYR A 34 8.98 -7.55 -6.58
N CYS A 35 8.80 -6.59 -7.50
CA CYS A 35 7.69 -5.62 -7.42
C CYS A 35 6.33 -6.33 -7.52
N ALA A 36 6.18 -7.26 -8.46
CA ALA A 36 4.96 -8.06 -8.62
C ALA A 36 4.68 -8.93 -7.39
N MET A 37 5.69 -9.65 -6.90
CA MET A 37 5.59 -10.44 -5.67
C MET A 37 5.25 -9.56 -4.46
N GLY A 38 5.88 -8.40 -4.34
CA GLY A 38 5.63 -7.47 -3.25
C GLY A 38 4.19 -6.94 -3.25
N GLY A 39 3.64 -6.64 -4.44
CA GLY A 39 2.23 -6.28 -4.63
C GLY A 39 1.27 -7.36 -4.15
N ALA A 40 1.48 -8.61 -4.59
CA ALA A 40 0.69 -9.75 -4.15
C ALA A 40 0.75 -9.94 -2.63
N ILE A 41 1.94 -9.88 -2.05
CA ILE A 41 2.18 -10.09 -0.62
C ILE A 41 1.46 -9.01 0.19
N VAL A 42 1.70 -7.73 -0.12
CA VAL A 42 1.14 -6.64 0.71
C VAL A 42 -0.38 -6.60 0.63
N TYR A 43 -0.96 -6.84 -0.55
CA TYR A 43 -2.41 -6.88 -0.72
C TYR A 43 -3.03 -8.08 0.02
N SER A 44 -2.43 -9.26 -0.13
CA SER A 44 -2.90 -10.48 0.54
C SER A 44 -2.81 -10.34 2.06
N LEU A 45 -1.70 -9.83 2.59
CA LEU A 45 -1.54 -9.61 4.03
C LEU A 45 -2.57 -8.63 4.58
N ARG A 46 -2.80 -7.51 3.90
CA ARG A 46 -3.84 -6.56 4.29
C ARG A 46 -5.21 -7.24 4.32
N THR A 47 -5.52 -8.06 3.31
CA THR A 47 -6.79 -8.79 3.21
C THR A 47 -6.94 -9.83 4.34
N ILE A 48 -5.85 -10.52 4.71
CA ILE A 48 -5.83 -11.45 5.83
C ILE A 48 -6.09 -10.72 7.16
N PHE A 49 -5.44 -9.58 7.41
CA PHE A 49 -5.69 -8.81 8.63
C PHE A 49 -7.13 -8.28 8.70
N LEU A 50 -7.68 -7.82 7.57
CA LEU A 50 -9.09 -7.44 7.47
C LEU A 50 -10.02 -8.62 7.78
N HIS A 51 -9.69 -9.83 7.34
CA HIS A 51 -10.46 -11.05 7.65
C HIS A 51 -10.47 -11.37 9.15
N PHE A 52 -9.41 -10.99 9.88
CA PHE A 52 -9.34 -11.09 11.34
C PHE A 52 -9.98 -9.89 12.08
N ASN A 53 -10.82 -9.09 11.41
CA ASN A 53 -11.52 -7.92 11.96
C ASN A 53 -10.59 -6.77 12.41
N PHE A 54 -9.36 -6.70 11.92
CA PHE A 54 -8.54 -5.50 12.11
C PHE A 54 -9.10 -4.36 11.25
N GLY A 55 -9.00 -3.12 11.76
CA GLY A 55 -9.32 -1.93 10.97
C GLY A 55 -8.43 -1.81 9.73
N ILE A 56 -8.92 -1.12 8.69
CA ILE A 56 -8.19 -0.91 7.43
C ILE A 56 -6.83 -0.22 7.66
N GLU A 57 -6.75 0.71 8.60
CA GLU A 57 -5.55 1.45 8.96
C GLU A 57 -4.49 0.50 9.53
N ILE A 58 -4.85 -0.27 10.55
CA ILE A 58 -3.93 -1.20 11.22
C ILE A 58 -3.53 -2.33 10.26
N SER A 59 -4.47 -2.87 9.49
CA SER A 59 -4.21 -3.90 8.48
C SER A 59 -3.21 -3.40 7.43
N THR A 60 -3.37 -2.17 6.96
CA THR A 60 -2.47 -1.57 5.98
C THR A 60 -1.10 -1.27 6.58
N PHE A 61 -1.05 -0.79 7.83
CA PHE A 61 0.19 -0.56 8.55
C PHE A 61 1.01 -1.85 8.70
N LEU A 62 0.39 -2.92 9.21
CA LEU A 62 1.04 -4.22 9.41
C LEU A 62 1.52 -4.82 8.10
N ALA A 63 0.67 -4.82 7.06
CA ALA A 63 1.06 -5.31 5.74
C ALA A 63 2.24 -4.50 5.16
N SER A 64 2.20 -3.17 5.28
CA SER A 64 3.27 -2.27 4.83
C SER A 64 4.58 -2.50 5.60
N ALA A 65 4.50 -2.79 6.90
CA ALA A 65 5.65 -3.14 7.72
C ALA A 65 6.32 -4.43 7.25
N VAL A 66 5.53 -5.46 6.96
CA VAL A 66 6.05 -6.75 6.46
C VAL A 66 6.75 -6.56 5.11
N ILE A 67 6.12 -5.88 4.14
CA ILE A 67 6.78 -5.63 2.85
C ILE A 67 8.00 -4.71 2.99
N GLY A 68 8.00 -3.77 3.95
CA GLY A 68 9.17 -2.96 4.28
C GLY A 68 10.36 -3.81 4.76
N ILE A 69 10.12 -4.82 5.61
CA ILE A 69 11.16 -5.76 6.05
C ILE A 69 11.66 -6.61 4.86
N ILE A 70 10.75 -7.15 4.06
CA ILE A 70 11.09 -7.97 2.90
C ILE A 70 11.92 -7.16 1.88
N ALA A 71 11.51 -5.92 1.59
CA ALA A 71 12.23 -5.04 0.68
C ALA A 71 13.61 -4.63 1.22
N LEU A 72 13.80 -4.55 2.55
CA LEU A 72 15.14 -4.37 3.14
C LEU A 72 16.04 -5.55 2.82
N TYR A 73 15.51 -6.77 2.99
CA TYR A 73 16.25 -7.99 2.68
C TYR A 73 16.62 -8.05 1.20
N TRP A 74 15.68 -7.79 0.29
CA TRP A 74 15.95 -7.74 -1.16
C TRP A 74 16.96 -6.66 -1.54
N SER A 75 16.85 -5.47 -0.94
CA SER A 75 17.77 -4.37 -1.17
C SER A 75 19.21 -4.73 -0.80
N ARG A 76 19.41 -5.34 0.38
CA ARG A 76 20.74 -5.80 0.83
C ARG A 76 21.27 -6.97 -0.02
N LYS A 77 20.41 -7.92 -0.38
CA LYS A 77 20.79 -9.09 -1.17
C LYS A 77 21.21 -8.73 -2.60
N TYR A 78 20.47 -7.84 -3.24
CA TYR A 78 20.68 -7.48 -4.65
C TYR A 78 21.42 -6.16 -4.83
N LYS A 79 21.76 -5.45 -3.74
CA LYS A 79 22.44 -4.13 -3.76
C LYS A 79 21.70 -3.09 -4.61
N ILE A 80 20.38 -3.02 -4.41
CA ILE A 80 19.49 -2.11 -5.15
C ILE A 80 18.72 -1.27 -4.13
N PRO A 81 18.53 0.04 -4.36
CA PRO A 81 17.82 0.91 -3.43
C PRO A 81 16.42 0.37 -3.09
N ARG A 82 16.07 0.38 -1.79
CA ARG A 82 14.77 -0.10 -1.28
C ARG A 82 13.54 0.47 -2.02
N PRO A 83 13.50 1.78 -2.39
CA PRO A 83 12.34 2.35 -3.09
C PRO A 83 11.97 1.63 -4.40
N VAL A 84 12.95 1.02 -5.08
CA VAL A 84 12.72 0.23 -6.30
C VAL A 84 11.73 -0.91 -6.03
N TYR A 85 11.80 -1.53 -4.85
CA TYR A 85 10.90 -2.61 -4.46
C TYR A 85 9.62 -2.08 -3.81
N THR A 86 9.72 -1.09 -2.93
CA THR A 86 8.59 -0.70 -2.08
C THR A 86 7.54 0.12 -2.83
N VAL A 87 7.95 1.08 -3.67
CA VAL A 87 7.01 2.05 -4.29
C VAL A 87 6.00 1.35 -5.18
N ALA A 88 6.47 0.47 -6.07
CA ALA A 88 5.58 -0.31 -6.95
C ALA A 88 4.74 -1.34 -6.17
N SER A 89 5.29 -1.93 -5.11
CA SER A 89 4.60 -2.97 -4.32
C SER A 89 3.38 -2.43 -3.56
N ILE A 90 3.43 -1.19 -3.05
CA ILE A 90 2.32 -0.62 -2.27
C ILE A 90 1.17 -0.05 -3.11
N ILE A 91 1.32 0.05 -4.43
CA ILE A 91 0.28 0.63 -5.30
C ILE A 91 -1.11 -0.01 -5.11
N PRO A 92 -1.25 -1.34 -5.02
CA PRO A 92 -2.57 -1.98 -4.87
C PRO A 92 -3.29 -1.64 -3.56
N ILE A 93 -2.58 -1.13 -2.55
CA ILE A 93 -3.14 -0.78 -1.24
C ILE A 93 -3.27 0.74 -1.02
N LEU A 94 -2.97 1.56 -2.03
CA LEU A 94 -3.21 3.00 -1.95
C LEU A 94 -4.71 3.27 -1.79
N PRO A 95 -5.11 4.25 -0.95
CA PRO A 95 -6.52 4.54 -0.70
C PRO A 95 -7.14 5.40 -1.81
N GLY A 96 -6.95 5.01 -3.08
CA GLY A 96 -7.41 5.75 -4.24
C GLY A 96 -8.92 5.88 -4.31
N THR A 97 -9.67 4.86 -3.86
CA THR A 97 -11.14 4.90 -3.80
C THR A 97 -11.64 5.93 -2.78
N TYR A 98 -11.04 5.99 -1.59
CA TYR A 98 -11.36 7.00 -0.58
C TYR A 98 -10.96 8.40 -1.05
N ALA A 99 -9.76 8.55 -1.63
CA ALA A 99 -9.31 9.84 -2.14
C ALA A 99 -10.22 10.35 -3.27
N PHE A 100 -10.56 9.48 -4.23
CA PHE A 100 -11.47 9.83 -5.32
C PHE A 100 -12.88 10.13 -4.79
N GLY A 101 -13.39 9.34 -3.84
CA GLY A 101 -14.67 9.59 -3.19
C GLY A 101 -14.72 10.95 -2.48
N ALA A 102 -13.66 11.33 -1.77
CA ALA A 102 -13.58 12.66 -1.16
C ALA A 102 -13.62 13.77 -2.22
N MET A 103 -12.90 13.59 -3.34
CA MET A 103 -12.89 14.56 -4.44
C MET A 103 -14.26 14.69 -5.12
N THR A 104 -14.94 13.58 -5.39
CA THR A 104 -16.29 13.62 -5.99
C THR A 104 -17.30 14.28 -5.07
N THR A 105 -17.26 13.97 -3.77
CA THR A 105 -18.14 14.62 -2.79
C THR A 105 -17.86 16.13 -2.68
N LEU A 106 -16.59 16.55 -2.79
CA LEU A 106 -16.23 17.96 -2.80
C LEU A 106 -16.78 18.69 -4.05
N ILE A 107 -16.75 18.04 -5.21
CA ILE A 107 -17.37 18.57 -6.44
C ILE A 107 -18.88 18.71 -6.25
N ASP A 108 -19.55 17.74 -5.63
CA ASP A 108 -20.98 17.80 -5.37
C ASP A 108 -21.36 18.92 -4.39
N ILE A 109 -20.55 19.14 -3.34
CA ILE A 109 -20.71 20.30 -2.43
C ILE A 109 -20.62 21.61 -3.21
N ASN A 110 -19.69 21.72 -4.15
CA ASN A 110 -19.53 22.92 -4.97
C ASN A 110 -20.72 23.14 -5.91
N ARG A 111 -21.30 22.07 -6.47
CA ARG A 111 -22.41 22.14 -7.44
C ARG A 111 -23.79 22.32 -6.81
N PHE A 112 -24.05 21.61 -5.71
CA PHE A 112 -25.39 21.51 -5.11
C PHE A 112 -25.50 22.19 -3.74
N GLY A 113 -24.38 22.71 -3.22
CA GLY A 113 -24.29 23.27 -1.87
C GLY A 113 -23.93 22.21 -0.83
N ALA A 114 -23.49 22.67 0.34
CA ALA A 114 -23.08 21.79 1.43
C ALA A 114 -24.29 21.22 2.17
N SER A 115 -24.50 19.91 2.09
CA SER A 115 -25.43 19.17 2.96
C SER A 115 -24.67 18.42 4.05
N ILE A 116 -25.35 18.07 5.15
CA ILE A 116 -24.74 17.31 6.25
C ILE A 116 -24.18 15.96 5.77
N GLU A 117 -24.90 15.29 4.87
CA GLU A 117 -24.52 13.99 4.30
C GLU A 117 -23.26 14.12 3.43
N LEU A 118 -23.16 15.17 2.62
CA LEU A 118 -21.97 15.43 1.80
C LEU A 118 -20.77 15.79 2.67
N ILE A 119 -20.96 16.59 3.72
CA ILE A 119 -19.89 16.93 4.67
C ILE A 119 -19.38 15.67 5.39
N GLU A 120 -20.29 14.80 5.83
CA GLU A 120 -19.94 13.54 6.48
C GLU A 120 -19.16 12.62 5.53
N SER A 121 -19.64 12.44 4.29
CA SER A 121 -18.98 11.62 3.27
C SER A 121 -17.59 12.15 2.92
N PHE A 122 -17.46 13.48 2.74
CA PHE A 122 -16.16 14.12 2.49
C PHE A 122 -15.19 13.88 3.64
N THR A 123 -15.66 14.10 4.88
CA THR A 123 -14.85 13.93 6.08
C THR A 123 -14.43 12.48 6.28
N HIS A 124 -15.35 11.54 6.13
CA HIS A 124 -15.08 10.11 6.25
C HIS A 124 -14.04 9.64 5.23
N ASN A 125 -14.28 9.93 3.95
CA ASN A 125 -13.39 9.51 2.87
C ASN A 125 -12.02 10.20 2.95
N GLY A 126 -11.99 11.51 3.25
CA GLY A 126 -10.77 12.27 3.42
C GLY A 126 -9.92 11.75 4.58
N LEU A 127 -10.53 11.57 5.75
CA LEU A 127 -9.82 11.02 6.92
C LEU A 127 -9.35 9.59 6.69
N LYS A 128 -10.16 8.72 6.08
CA LYS A 128 -9.75 7.36 5.72
C LYS A 128 -8.56 7.35 4.77
N ALA A 129 -8.59 8.19 3.73
CA ALA A 129 -7.48 8.30 2.78
C ALA A 129 -6.19 8.73 3.47
N ILE A 130 -6.24 9.79 4.28
CA ILE A 130 -5.08 10.31 5.02
C ILE A 130 -4.57 9.25 6.01
N ALA A 131 -5.44 8.62 6.79
CA ALA A 131 -5.06 7.62 7.78
C ALA A 131 -4.38 6.39 7.14
N VAL A 132 -4.89 5.92 6.00
CA VAL A 132 -4.27 4.80 5.27
C VAL A 132 -2.91 5.21 4.68
N LEU A 133 -2.76 6.44 4.16
CA LEU A 133 -1.46 6.95 3.69
C LEU A 133 -0.42 7.05 4.83
N ILE A 134 -0.86 7.52 6.00
CA ILE A 134 -0.04 7.55 7.22
C ILE A 134 0.39 6.11 7.59
N ALA A 135 -0.56 5.17 7.61
CA ALA A 135 -0.30 3.77 7.91
C ALA A 135 0.75 3.16 6.97
N ILE A 136 0.66 3.43 5.66
CA ILE A 136 1.65 2.99 4.67
C ILE A 136 3.03 3.60 4.97
N THR A 137 3.07 4.91 5.19
CA THR A 137 4.31 5.66 5.41
C THR A 137 5.05 5.14 6.64
N PHE A 138 4.38 5.07 7.79
CA PHE A 138 4.98 4.54 9.02
C PHE A 138 5.30 3.06 8.92
N GLY A 139 4.43 2.26 8.28
CA GLY A 139 4.68 0.84 8.04
C GLY A 139 5.98 0.62 7.27
N LEU A 140 6.23 1.37 6.20
CA LEU A 140 7.47 1.24 5.41
C LEU A 140 8.72 1.78 6.13
N VAL A 141 8.58 2.87 6.88
CA VAL A 141 9.71 3.61 7.47
C VAL A 141 10.23 2.97 8.76
N LEU A 142 9.35 2.50 9.66
CA LEU A 142 9.74 1.97 10.97
C LEU A 142 10.72 0.78 10.88
N PRO A 143 10.52 -0.22 10.01
CA PRO A 143 11.51 -1.28 9.81
C PRO A 143 12.87 -0.72 9.41
N SER A 144 12.93 0.21 8.46
CA SER A 144 14.21 0.81 8.06
C SER A 144 14.91 1.53 9.20
N LEU A 145 14.18 2.32 9.99
CA LEU A 145 14.77 3.07 11.09
C LEU A 145 15.33 2.15 12.17
N TYR A 146 14.60 1.09 12.51
CA TYR A 146 15.07 0.09 13.47
C TYR A 146 16.38 -0.56 13.02
N PHE A 147 16.46 -0.99 11.74
CA PHE A 147 17.65 -1.64 11.20
C PHE A 147 18.82 -0.68 10.91
N LEU A 148 18.56 0.60 10.64
CA LEU A 148 19.59 1.64 10.52
C LEU A 148 20.24 1.94 11.87
N ARG A 149 19.45 2.00 12.95
CA ARG A 149 19.94 2.26 14.31
C ARG A 149 20.81 1.12 14.85
N LEU A 150 20.65 -0.10 14.35
CA LEU A 150 21.38 -1.31 14.78
C LEU A 150 22.72 -1.57 14.04
N ASN A 151 23.34 -0.55 13.44
CA ASN A 151 24.75 -0.58 13.03
C ASN A 151 25.13 -1.60 11.93
N ARG A 152 24.46 -1.53 10.77
CA ARG A 152 24.97 -2.15 9.52
C ARG A 152 24.85 -1.10 8.40
N PRO A 153 25.94 -0.46 7.94
CA PRO A 153 25.89 0.52 6.87
C PRO A 153 25.23 -0.13 5.63
N ILE A 154 24.20 0.55 5.12
CA ILE A 154 23.46 0.14 3.92
C ILE A 154 24.21 0.79 2.77
N VAL A 155 25.13 0.03 2.16
CA VAL A 155 25.72 0.34 0.86
C VAL A 155 24.88 -0.33 -0.22
#